data_AF-A0A8H7YCS0-F1
#
_entry.id   AF-A0A8H7YCS0-F1
#
_cell.length_a   1.000
_cell.length_b   1.000
_cell.length_c   1.000
_cell.angle_alpha   90.00
_cell.angle_beta   90.00
_cell.angle_gamma   90.00
#
_symmetry.space_group_name_H-M   'P 1'
#
loop_
_entity.id
_entity.type
_entity.pdbx_description
1 polymer ?
#
loop_
_entity_poly.entity_id
_entity_poly.type
_entity_poly.pdbx_seq_one_letter_code
_entity_poly.pdbx_strand_id
1 'polypeptide(L)'
;MSGKDVKDLLDLIAAFKSNLQHKQFYQAEKLVQKTAPILHKLGAFSLTDSVDDKLFCLAREALELSTITSLRLGENDPKNQVLFTTGYKLLKPFYDREQALQMAKDPALQRLNPSASQRNKITALYLVYLLSEGNITEFDTVLAGLRDVDEDSVKNDPLLKYPIDLAASMTDGRYNVAWEQLKHQTRNKKNSGGLSGQAKLPEEFEIFSPVLLSTIRMWMAASAEKAYESLSISSAKDVLKLDSEGDVVEFAQARGWVLRDGRIYFPQSEVEHAQGSETSVSHASRAIIENGIGYAQQLGTIV
;
A
#
# COMPACT_ATOMS: atom_id res chain seq x y z
N MET A 1 -20.00 29.48 16.56
CA MET A 1 -20.07 28.31 15.67
C MET A 1 -21.52 28.13 15.25
N SER A 2 -21.83 28.19 13.96
CA SER A 2 -23.22 28.08 13.49
C SER A 2 -23.71 26.66 13.76
N GLY A 3 -24.58 26.48 14.75
CA GLY A 3 -25.15 25.16 15.10
C GLY A 3 -25.88 24.48 13.94
N LYS A 4 -26.17 25.23 12.86
CA LYS A 4 -26.72 24.72 11.61
C LYS A 4 -25.72 23.86 10.84
N ASP A 5 -24.47 24.29 10.74
CA ASP A 5 -23.45 23.59 9.93
C ASP A 5 -23.00 22.27 10.58
N VAL A 6 -23.05 22.19 11.93
CA VAL A 6 -22.81 20.94 12.68
C VAL A 6 -23.96 19.95 12.50
N LYS A 7 -25.20 20.45 12.44
CA LYS A 7 -26.39 19.63 12.19
C LYS A 7 -26.40 19.09 10.75
N ASP A 8 -26.03 19.93 9.79
CA ASP A 8 -25.87 19.52 8.39
C ASP A 8 -24.80 18.41 8.25
N LEU A 9 -23.70 18.47 9.04
CA LEU A 9 -22.67 17.42 9.05
C LEU A 9 -23.18 16.10 9.64
N LEU A 10 -23.98 16.16 10.72
CA LEU A 10 -24.61 14.98 11.33
C LEU A 10 -25.60 14.30 10.37
N ASP A 11 -26.41 15.09 9.68
CA ASP A 11 -27.34 14.60 8.66
C ASP A 11 -26.58 13.96 7.48
N LEU A 12 -25.42 14.53 7.12
CA LEU A 12 -24.53 14.01 6.08
C LEU A 12 -23.90 12.66 6.50
N ILE A 13 -23.43 12.54 7.75
CA ILE A 13 -22.92 11.27 8.30
C ILE A 13 -24.02 10.20 8.32
N ALA A 14 -25.24 10.55 8.73
CA ALA A 14 -26.37 9.63 8.71
C ALA A 14 -26.71 9.18 7.28
N ALA A 15 -26.70 10.11 6.31
CA ALA A 15 -26.89 9.81 4.90
C ALA A 15 -25.78 8.91 4.34
N PHE A 16 -24.51 9.13 4.72
CA PHE A 16 -23.41 8.25 4.33
C PHE A 16 -23.59 6.83 4.86
N LYS A 17 -23.93 6.68 6.14
CA LYS A 17 -24.14 5.36 6.75
C LYS A 17 -25.28 4.59 6.08
N SER A 18 -26.41 5.27 5.82
CA SER A 18 -27.55 4.67 5.10
C SER A 18 -27.17 4.30 3.65
N ASN A 19 -26.51 5.19 2.92
CA ASN A 19 -26.10 4.93 1.54
C ASN A 19 -25.06 3.82 1.41
N LEU A 20 -24.14 3.69 2.37
CA LEU A 20 -23.17 2.61 2.44
C LEU A 20 -23.84 1.26 2.75
N GLN A 21 -24.87 1.24 3.60
CA GLN A 21 -25.66 0.04 3.88
C GLN A 21 -26.51 -0.40 2.68
N HIS A 22 -27.09 0.56 1.95
CA HIS A 22 -27.93 0.29 0.78
C HIS A 22 -27.15 0.19 -0.54
N LYS A 23 -25.81 0.29 -0.52
CA LYS A 23 -24.93 0.24 -1.71
C LYS A 23 -25.31 1.26 -2.80
N GLN A 24 -25.80 2.44 -2.40
CA GLN A 24 -26.21 3.51 -3.33
C GLN A 24 -25.04 4.46 -3.65
N PHE A 25 -24.12 4.00 -4.50
CA PHE A 25 -22.83 4.67 -4.73
C PHE A 25 -22.92 6.03 -5.46
N TYR A 26 -23.85 6.21 -6.39
CA TYR A 26 -24.01 7.47 -7.13
C TYR A 26 -24.46 8.65 -6.26
N GLN A 27 -25.31 8.38 -5.26
CA GLN A 27 -25.71 9.42 -4.30
C GLN A 27 -24.56 9.74 -3.34
N ALA A 28 -23.75 8.72 -3.01
CA ALA A 28 -22.61 8.85 -2.14
C ALA A 28 -21.49 9.71 -2.78
N GLU A 29 -21.30 9.67 -4.10
CA GLU A 29 -20.37 10.57 -4.83
C GLU A 29 -20.73 12.05 -4.63
N LYS A 30 -22.01 12.38 -4.79
CA LYS A 30 -22.52 13.75 -4.60
C LYS A 30 -22.37 14.20 -3.15
N LEU A 31 -22.38 13.27 -2.20
CA LEU A 31 -22.14 13.58 -0.79
C LEU A 31 -20.65 13.84 -0.53
N VAL A 32 -19.74 13.02 -1.08
CA VAL A 32 -18.27 13.22 -1.00
C VAL A 32 -17.89 14.63 -1.47
N GLN A 33 -18.42 15.07 -2.62
CA GLN A 33 -18.15 16.41 -3.15
C GLN A 33 -18.67 17.55 -2.26
N LYS A 34 -19.71 17.30 -1.45
CA LYS A 34 -20.27 18.28 -0.51
C LYS A 34 -19.52 18.32 0.81
N THR A 35 -18.87 17.23 1.22
CA THR A 35 -18.16 17.13 2.50
C THR A 35 -16.98 18.09 2.60
N ALA A 36 -16.11 18.13 1.60
CA ALA A 36 -14.91 19.00 1.60
C ALA A 36 -15.21 20.51 1.76
N PRO A 37 -16.15 21.12 1.02
CA PRO A 37 -16.47 22.55 1.20
C PRO A 37 -17.16 22.86 2.54
N ILE A 38 -17.94 21.92 3.10
CA ILE A 38 -18.54 22.08 4.43
C ILE A 38 -17.45 22.08 5.51
N LEU A 39 -16.49 21.16 5.43
CA LEU A 39 -15.37 21.09 6.36
C LEU A 39 -14.44 22.30 6.26
N HIS A 40 -14.22 22.83 5.06
CA HIS A 40 -13.44 24.04 4.86
C HIS A 40 -14.13 25.27 5.48
N LYS A 41 -15.45 25.41 5.30
CA LYS A 41 -16.24 26.48 5.95
C LYS A 41 -16.22 26.41 7.46
N LEU A 42 -16.16 25.19 8.02
CA LEU A 42 -16.11 24.94 9.46
C LEU A 42 -14.71 25.15 10.05
N GLY A 43 -13.67 25.39 9.23
CA GLY A 43 -12.29 25.54 9.70
C GLY A 43 -11.72 24.26 10.31
N ALA A 44 -12.29 23.09 10.00
CA ALA A 44 -11.95 21.81 10.62
C ALA A 44 -10.50 21.35 10.35
N PHE A 45 -9.86 21.91 9.32
CA PHE A 45 -8.46 21.65 8.97
C PHE A 45 -7.46 22.51 9.74
N SER A 46 -7.93 23.55 10.45
CA SER A 46 -7.09 24.34 11.34
C SER A 46 -6.86 23.52 12.60
N LEU A 47 -5.82 22.68 12.63
CA LEU A 47 -5.47 21.79 13.74
C LEU A 47 -5.00 22.52 15.02
N THR A 48 -5.34 23.80 15.19
CA THR A 48 -4.98 24.61 16.35
C THR A 48 -5.68 24.11 17.61
N ASP A 49 -5.09 24.40 18.78
CA ASP A 49 -5.60 24.01 20.10
C ASP A 49 -6.98 24.60 20.47
N SER A 50 -7.51 25.48 19.61
CA SER A 50 -8.78 26.19 19.80
C SER A 50 -10.00 25.48 19.17
N VAL A 51 -9.84 24.34 18.51
CA VAL A 51 -10.97 23.63 17.89
C VAL A 51 -11.74 22.82 18.92
N ASP A 52 -13.07 22.90 18.88
CA ASP A 52 -13.98 22.07 19.69
C ASP A 52 -13.73 20.58 19.41
N ASP A 53 -13.43 19.81 20.46
CA ASP A 53 -13.20 18.35 20.42
C ASP A 53 -14.34 17.62 19.68
N LYS A 54 -15.58 18.13 19.74
CA LYS A 54 -16.73 17.55 19.04
C LYS A 54 -16.67 17.74 17.52
N LEU A 55 -16.22 18.92 17.07
CA LEU A 55 -16.09 19.21 15.64
C LEU A 55 -14.99 18.33 15.03
N PHE A 56 -13.89 18.13 15.76
CA PHE A 56 -12.81 17.23 15.35
C PHE A 56 -13.32 15.80 15.11
N CYS A 57 -14.04 15.23 16.08
CA CYS A 57 -14.59 13.88 15.97
C CYS A 57 -15.53 13.72 14.77
N LEU A 58 -16.43 14.69 14.55
CA LEU A 58 -17.37 14.65 13.43
C LEU A 58 -16.68 14.85 12.08
N ALA A 59 -15.68 15.74 12.02
CA ALA A 59 -14.89 15.96 10.82
C ALA A 59 -14.11 14.69 10.43
N ARG A 60 -13.46 14.05 11.42
CA ARG A 60 -12.79 12.76 11.23
C ARG A 60 -13.76 11.72 10.68
N GLU A 61 -14.89 11.49 11.34
CA GLU A 61 -15.86 10.49 10.91
C GLU A 61 -16.40 10.75 9.49
N ALA A 62 -16.72 12.00 9.17
CA ALA A 62 -17.18 12.36 7.83
C ALA A 62 -16.10 12.12 6.75
N LEU A 63 -14.84 12.43 7.05
CA LEU A 63 -13.71 12.20 6.14
C LEU A 63 -13.42 10.70 5.96
N GLU A 64 -13.51 9.91 7.03
CA GLU A 64 -13.32 8.46 6.99
C GLU A 64 -14.38 7.79 6.11
N LEU A 65 -15.65 8.13 6.32
CA LEU A 65 -16.76 7.64 5.51
C LEU A 65 -16.66 8.09 4.05
N SER A 66 -16.24 9.34 3.83
CA SER A 66 -16.00 9.88 2.49
C SER A 66 -14.88 9.12 1.76
N THR A 67 -13.79 8.80 2.47
CA THR A 67 -12.63 8.08 1.91
C THR A 67 -12.99 6.64 1.56
N ILE A 68 -13.70 5.94 2.44
CA ILE A 68 -14.18 4.57 2.19
C ILE A 68 -15.20 4.53 1.05
N THR A 69 -16.08 5.53 0.99
CA THR A 69 -17.03 5.66 -0.12
C THR A 69 -16.30 5.85 -1.45
N SER A 70 -15.32 6.76 -1.49
CA SER A 70 -14.52 7.02 -2.68
C SER A 70 -13.78 5.78 -3.16
N LEU A 71 -13.26 4.98 -2.23
CA LEU A 71 -12.63 3.70 -2.55
C LEU A 71 -13.59 2.73 -3.24
N ARG A 72 -14.83 2.59 -2.74
CA ARG A 72 -15.84 1.73 -3.37
C ARG A 72 -16.28 2.21 -4.74
N LEU A 73 -16.31 3.52 -4.97
CA LEU A 73 -16.54 4.08 -6.31
C LEU A 73 -15.34 3.86 -7.25
N GLY A 74 -14.14 3.67 -6.69
CA GLY A 74 -12.91 3.42 -7.42
C GLY A 74 -12.77 2.04 -8.06
N GLU A 75 -13.70 1.11 -7.82
CA GLU A 75 -13.70 -0.19 -8.52
C GLU A 75 -13.84 -0.02 -10.05
N ASN A 76 -14.43 1.09 -10.52
CA ASN A 76 -14.73 1.30 -11.95
C ASN A 76 -13.93 2.44 -12.62
N ASP A 77 -13.25 3.32 -11.89
CA ASP A 77 -12.54 4.48 -12.47
C ASP A 77 -11.21 4.78 -11.75
N PRO A 78 -10.06 4.83 -12.47
CA PRO A 78 -8.76 5.19 -11.89
C PRO A 78 -8.72 6.59 -11.24
N LYS A 79 -9.58 7.53 -11.66
CA LYS A 79 -9.66 8.87 -11.03
C LYS A 79 -10.09 8.82 -9.57
N ASN A 80 -10.90 7.84 -9.20
CA ASN A 80 -11.42 7.69 -7.85
C ASN A 80 -10.39 7.07 -6.89
N GLN A 81 -9.35 6.40 -7.40
CA GLN A 81 -8.19 5.98 -6.61
C GLN A 81 -7.37 7.18 -6.12
N VAL A 82 -7.25 8.23 -6.94
CA VAL A 82 -6.59 9.50 -6.55
C VAL A 82 -7.38 10.23 -5.45
N LEU A 83 -8.71 10.13 -5.46
CA LEU A 83 -9.55 10.67 -4.39
C LEU A 83 -9.31 9.94 -3.07
N PHE A 84 -9.10 8.62 -3.10
CA PHE A 84 -8.76 7.85 -1.91
C PHE A 84 -7.41 8.26 -1.32
N THR A 85 -6.36 8.37 -2.14
CA THR A 85 -5.03 8.80 -1.64
C THR A 85 -5.03 10.22 -1.11
N THR A 86 -5.78 11.12 -1.76
CA THR A 86 -5.97 12.49 -1.30
C THR A 86 -6.74 12.53 0.03
N GLY A 87 -7.81 11.73 0.16
CA GLY A 87 -8.57 11.58 1.40
C GLY A 87 -7.70 11.06 2.56
N TYR A 88 -6.85 10.06 2.30
CA TYR A 88 -5.89 9.56 3.29
C TYR A 88 -4.91 10.65 3.75
N LYS A 89 -4.32 11.40 2.80
CA LYS A 89 -3.41 12.52 3.11
C LYS A 89 -4.10 13.61 3.94
N LEU A 90 -5.39 13.83 3.73
CA LEU A 90 -6.19 14.78 4.50
C LEU A 90 -6.54 14.27 5.90
N LEU A 91 -6.68 12.96 6.08
CA LEU A 91 -6.91 12.30 7.37
C LEU A 91 -5.64 12.19 8.21
N LYS A 92 -4.46 12.13 7.59
CA LYS A 92 -3.17 11.95 8.27
C LYS A 92 -2.95 12.93 9.44
N PRO A 93 -3.20 14.24 9.31
CA PRO A 93 -3.03 15.17 10.44
C PRO A 93 -3.99 14.93 11.62
N PHE A 94 -5.19 14.38 11.36
CA PHE A 94 -6.11 13.97 12.43
C PHE A 94 -5.54 12.77 13.20
N TYR A 95 -4.99 11.80 12.48
CA TYR A 95 -4.35 10.63 13.08
C TYR A 95 -3.06 10.99 13.81
N ASP A 96 -2.24 11.89 13.25
CA ASP A 96 -1.00 12.36 13.88
C ASP A 96 -1.30 13.10 15.20
N ARG A 97 -2.42 13.85 15.29
CA ARG A 97 -2.87 14.48 16.54
C ARG A 97 -3.31 13.46 17.58
N GLU A 98 -4.13 12.47 17.20
CA GLU A 98 -4.51 11.37 18.09
C GLU A 98 -3.28 10.61 18.60
N GLN A 99 -2.32 10.39 17.70
CA GLN A 99 -1.07 9.70 17.96
C GLN A 99 -0.16 10.49 18.92
N ALA A 100 -0.01 11.80 18.72
CA ALA A 100 0.74 12.67 19.62
C ALA A 100 0.15 12.67 21.03
N LEU A 101 -1.19 12.71 21.16
CA LEU A 101 -1.87 12.63 22.45
C LEU A 101 -1.72 11.25 23.11
N GLN A 102 -1.68 10.17 22.32
CA GLN A 102 -1.39 8.82 22.80
C GLN A 102 0.03 8.70 23.35
N MET A 103 1.04 9.22 22.65
CA MET A 103 2.43 9.25 23.13
C MET A 103 2.57 10.06 24.42
N ALA A 104 1.90 11.22 24.49
CA ALA A 104 1.90 12.08 25.67
C ALA A 104 1.11 11.52 26.86
N LYS A 105 0.35 10.42 26.66
CA LYS A 105 -0.58 9.84 27.65
C LYS A 105 -1.56 10.88 28.22
N ASP A 106 -1.99 11.82 27.39
CA ASP A 106 -2.86 12.92 27.80
C ASP A 106 -4.33 12.43 27.92
N PRO A 107 -5.05 12.73 29.02
CA PRO A 107 -6.49 12.44 29.14
C PRO A 107 -7.36 13.07 28.03
N ALA A 108 -6.84 14.06 27.28
CA ALA A 108 -7.47 14.59 26.08
C ALA A 108 -7.77 13.52 25.01
N LEU A 109 -7.01 12.42 24.96
CA LEU A 109 -7.27 11.34 24.01
C LEU A 109 -8.65 10.71 24.21
N GLN A 110 -9.11 10.53 25.45
CA GLN A 110 -10.43 9.97 25.73
C GLN A 110 -11.57 10.87 25.22
N ARG A 111 -11.33 12.19 25.15
CA ARG A 111 -12.30 13.16 24.61
C ARG A 111 -12.48 13.03 23.09
N LEU A 112 -11.47 12.48 22.40
CA LEU A 112 -11.46 12.29 20.94
C LEU A 112 -12.00 10.92 20.48
N ASN A 113 -12.51 10.11 21.41
CA ASN A 113 -13.12 8.79 21.15
C ASN A 113 -12.32 7.94 20.13
N PRO A 114 -11.13 7.44 20.51
CA PRO A 114 -10.27 6.67 19.61
C PRO A 114 -10.91 5.36 19.17
N SER A 115 -11.82 4.78 19.96
CA SER A 115 -12.54 3.54 19.62
C SER A 115 -13.48 3.69 18.42
N ALA A 116 -13.92 4.91 18.12
CA ALA A 116 -14.73 5.20 16.93
C ALA A 116 -13.88 5.47 15.68
N SER A 117 -12.56 5.58 15.82
CA SER A 117 -11.62 5.87 14.73
C SER A 117 -11.48 4.64 13.82
N GLN A 118 -11.62 4.84 12.51
CA GLN A 118 -11.35 3.80 11.51
C GLN A 118 -9.91 3.86 10.99
N ARG A 119 -9.02 4.55 11.72
CA ARG A 119 -7.60 4.72 11.40
C ARG A 119 -6.92 3.45 10.95
N ASN A 120 -7.00 2.37 11.72
CA ASN A 120 -6.27 1.13 11.40
C ASN A 120 -6.78 0.50 10.11
N LYS A 121 -8.11 0.53 9.88
CA LYS A 121 -8.73 0.04 8.64
C LYS A 121 -8.28 0.87 7.43
N ILE A 122 -8.36 2.19 7.49
CA ILE A 122 -8.01 3.09 6.38
C ILE A 122 -6.51 3.04 6.10
N THR A 123 -5.69 2.96 7.15
CA THR A 123 -4.24 2.83 7.01
C THR A 123 -3.86 1.49 6.39
N ALA A 124 -4.49 0.39 6.81
CA ALA A 124 -4.31 -0.92 6.18
C ALA A 124 -4.71 -0.92 4.70
N LEU A 125 -5.83 -0.27 4.35
CA LEU A 125 -6.24 -0.10 2.95
C LEU A 125 -5.23 0.74 2.15
N TYR A 126 -4.66 1.78 2.74
CA TYR A 126 -3.60 2.59 2.11
C TYR A 126 -2.33 1.76 1.89
N LEU A 127 -1.92 0.95 2.86
CA LEU A 127 -0.79 0.05 2.73
C LEU A 127 -1.00 -0.97 1.59
N VAL A 128 -2.19 -1.55 1.47
CA VAL A 128 -2.52 -2.45 0.35
C VAL A 128 -2.51 -1.71 -0.99
N TYR A 129 -2.98 -0.47 -1.03
CA TYR A 129 -2.90 0.37 -2.22
C TYR A 129 -1.43 0.59 -2.65
N LEU A 130 -0.54 0.95 -1.72
CA LEU A 130 0.89 1.13 -2.02
C LEU A 130 1.54 -0.16 -2.57
N LEU A 131 1.19 -1.32 -1.99
CA LEU A 131 1.64 -2.61 -2.51
C LEU A 131 1.10 -2.88 -3.92
N SER A 132 -0.13 -2.49 -4.21
CA SER A 132 -0.73 -2.67 -5.54
C SER A 132 -0.03 -1.82 -6.61
N GLU A 133 0.41 -0.60 -6.27
CA GLU A 133 1.22 0.24 -7.16
C GLU A 133 2.69 -0.20 -7.24
N GLY A 134 3.14 -1.06 -6.33
CA GLY A 134 4.53 -1.50 -6.24
C GLY A 134 5.47 -0.50 -5.56
N ASN A 135 4.93 0.50 -4.84
CA ASN A 135 5.71 1.49 -4.11
C ASN A 135 6.07 0.99 -2.70
N ILE A 136 7.08 0.11 -2.63
CA ILE A 136 7.55 -0.48 -1.37
C ILE A 136 8.24 0.58 -0.47
N THR A 137 8.90 1.58 -1.04
CA THR A 137 9.59 2.61 -0.25
C THR A 137 8.63 3.46 0.57
N GLU A 138 7.52 3.90 -0.03
CA GLU A 138 6.50 4.63 0.72
C GLU A 138 5.79 3.72 1.72
N PHE A 139 5.57 2.45 1.37
CA PHE A 139 5.01 1.45 2.28
C PHE A 139 5.85 1.33 3.56
N ASP A 140 7.17 1.14 3.42
CA ASP A 140 8.08 1.00 4.55
C ASP A 140 8.14 2.28 5.39
N THR A 141 8.07 3.44 4.76
CA THR A 141 8.04 4.75 5.44
C THR A 141 6.79 4.89 6.31
N VAL A 142 5.61 4.54 5.77
CA VAL A 142 4.35 4.59 6.52
C VAL A 142 4.35 3.57 7.65
N LEU A 143 4.86 2.36 7.39
CA LEU A 143 4.96 1.30 8.41
C LEU A 143 5.91 1.69 9.55
N ALA A 144 7.05 2.33 9.24
CA ALA A 144 7.97 2.83 10.25
C ALA A 144 7.30 3.86 11.16
N GLY A 145 6.56 4.83 10.58
CA GLY A 145 5.82 5.83 11.36
C GLY A 145 4.67 5.27 12.21
N LEU A 146 4.14 4.09 11.88
CA LEU A 146 3.17 3.38 12.72
C LEU A 146 3.86 2.65 13.89
N ARG A 147 4.97 1.97 13.60
CA ARG A 147 5.71 1.16 14.58
C ARG A 147 6.44 1.99 15.63
N ASP A 148 6.89 3.19 15.27
CA ASP A 148 7.55 4.12 16.20
C ASP A 148 6.67 4.48 17.41
N VAL A 149 5.35 4.33 17.25
CA VAL A 149 4.39 4.83 18.23
C VAL A 149 3.77 3.72 19.05
N ASP A 150 3.37 2.64 18.39
CA ASP A 150 2.73 1.51 19.06
C ASP A 150 2.98 0.22 18.29
N GLU A 151 4.20 -0.31 18.41
CA GLU A 151 4.60 -1.55 17.75
C GLU A 151 3.70 -2.74 18.16
N ASP A 152 3.26 -2.79 19.42
CA ASP A 152 2.43 -3.87 19.95
C ASP A 152 1.01 -3.81 19.37
N SER A 153 0.41 -2.63 19.26
CA SER A 153 -0.91 -2.47 18.62
C SER A 153 -0.86 -2.83 17.14
N VAL A 154 0.18 -2.39 16.42
CA VAL A 154 0.37 -2.73 15.00
C VAL A 154 0.52 -4.24 14.80
N LYS A 155 1.32 -4.91 15.65
CA LYS A 155 1.48 -6.36 15.59
C LYS A 155 0.21 -7.09 15.99
N ASN A 156 -0.59 -6.57 16.91
CA ASN A 156 -1.78 -7.27 17.40
C ASN A 156 -3.00 -7.07 16.50
N ASP A 157 -3.09 -5.96 15.76
CA ASP A 157 -4.23 -5.67 14.90
C ASP A 157 -4.30 -6.62 13.67
N PRO A 158 -5.39 -7.39 13.51
CA PRO A 158 -5.55 -8.32 12.38
C PRO A 158 -5.63 -7.61 11.01
N LEU A 159 -6.10 -6.35 10.96
CA LEU A 159 -6.22 -5.59 9.71
C LEU A 159 -4.86 -5.09 9.21
N LEU A 160 -3.98 -4.68 10.12
CA LEU A 160 -2.63 -4.21 9.79
C LEU A 160 -1.66 -5.38 9.54
N LYS A 161 -1.85 -6.51 10.21
CA LYS A 161 -1.09 -7.74 9.93
C LYS A 161 -1.17 -8.16 8.47
N TYR A 162 -2.35 -8.07 7.86
CA TYR A 162 -2.55 -8.53 6.48
C TYR A 162 -1.58 -7.89 5.45
N PRO A 163 -1.52 -6.55 5.27
CA PRO A 163 -0.57 -5.94 4.36
C PRO A 163 0.89 -6.18 4.77
N ILE A 164 1.19 -6.29 6.07
CA ILE A 164 2.55 -6.55 6.56
C ILE A 164 3.02 -7.95 6.17
N ASP A 165 2.20 -8.99 6.43
CA ASP A 165 2.53 -10.38 6.10
C ASP A 165 2.64 -10.59 4.59
N LEU A 166 1.80 -9.90 3.82
CA LEU A 166 1.85 -9.90 2.38
C LEU A 166 3.15 -9.27 1.86
N ALA A 167 3.49 -8.06 2.35
CA ALA A 167 4.73 -7.38 1.98
C ALA A 167 5.97 -8.19 2.37
N ALA A 168 5.99 -8.76 3.58
CA ALA A 168 7.06 -9.64 4.03
C ALA A 168 7.20 -10.88 3.14
N SER A 169 6.08 -11.50 2.74
CA SER A 169 6.11 -12.64 1.81
C SER A 169 6.64 -12.26 0.43
N MET A 170 6.39 -11.03 -0.04
CA MET A 170 6.94 -10.52 -1.29
C MET A 170 8.45 -10.25 -1.17
N THR A 171 8.89 -9.57 -0.12
CA THR A 171 10.31 -9.26 0.13
C THR A 171 11.14 -10.50 0.38
N ASP A 172 10.59 -11.51 1.08
CA ASP A 172 11.25 -12.79 1.33
C ASP A 172 11.30 -13.72 0.09
N GLY A 173 10.70 -13.30 -1.04
CA GLY A 173 10.59 -14.13 -2.25
C GLY A 173 9.60 -15.29 -2.15
N ARG A 174 8.78 -15.34 -1.09
CA ARG A 174 7.74 -16.36 -0.86
C ARG A 174 6.44 -16.02 -1.61
N TYR A 175 6.55 -15.72 -2.90
CA TYR A 175 5.44 -15.26 -3.74
C TYR A 175 4.30 -16.26 -3.87
N ASN A 176 4.58 -17.57 -3.80
CA ASN A 176 3.55 -18.61 -3.84
C ASN A 176 2.52 -18.45 -2.72
N VAL A 177 2.98 -18.13 -1.50
CA VAL A 177 2.11 -17.94 -0.33
C VAL A 177 1.23 -16.71 -0.51
N ALA A 178 1.83 -15.59 -0.94
CA ALA A 178 1.12 -14.35 -1.23
C ALA A 178 0.05 -14.53 -2.33
N TRP A 179 0.42 -15.24 -3.40
CA TRP A 179 -0.46 -15.55 -4.53
C TRP A 179 -1.65 -16.42 -4.11
N GLU A 180 -1.40 -17.49 -3.36
CA GLU A 180 -2.44 -18.38 -2.85
C GLU A 180 -3.38 -17.66 -1.90
N GLN A 181 -2.85 -16.87 -0.96
CA GLN A 181 -3.66 -16.06 -0.05
C GLN A 181 -4.63 -15.15 -0.81
N LEU A 182 -4.14 -14.42 -1.83
CA LEU A 182 -5.01 -13.55 -2.65
C LEU A 182 -6.00 -14.33 -3.52
N LYS A 183 -5.58 -15.44 -4.12
CA LYS A 183 -6.44 -16.25 -4.99
C LYS A 183 -7.55 -16.92 -4.18
N HIS A 184 -7.26 -17.37 -2.96
CA HIS A 184 -8.25 -17.90 -2.03
C HIS A 184 -9.26 -16.84 -1.60
N GLN A 185 -8.82 -15.60 -1.34
CA GLN A 185 -9.73 -14.48 -1.07
C GLN A 185 -10.65 -14.19 -2.26
N THR A 186 -10.08 -14.06 -3.46
CA THR A 186 -10.85 -13.79 -4.70
C THR A 186 -11.87 -14.91 -4.98
N ARG A 187 -11.52 -16.17 -4.70
CA ARG A 187 -12.40 -17.33 -4.91
C ARG A 187 -13.49 -17.45 -3.85
N ASN A 188 -13.21 -17.10 -2.60
CA ASN A 188 -14.18 -17.16 -1.50
C ASN A 188 -15.33 -16.14 -1.62
N LYS A 189 -15.20 -15.12 -2.47
CA LYS A 189 -16.33 -14.26 -2.89
C LYS A 189 -17.50 -15.03 -3.49
N LYS A 190 -17.24 -16.17 -4.15
CA LYS A 190 -18.28 -17.05 -4.74
C LYS A 190 -18.85 -18.07 -3.75
N ASN A 191 -18.12 -18.40 -2.68
CA ASN A 191 -18.46 -19.42 -1.69
C ASN A 191 -18.37 -18.83 -0.28
N SER A 192 -19.13 -17.77 0.00
CA SER A 192 -19.20 -17.11 1.30
C SER A 192 -19.96 -17.98 2.32
N GLY A 193 -19.35 -19.10 2.74
CA GLY A 193 -19.92 -20.04 3.70
C GLY A 193 -18.94 -20.65 4.69
N GLY A 194 -17.63 -20.57 4.47
CA GLY A 194 -16.68 -21.00 5.50
C GLY A 194 -15.28 -21.25 4.99
N LEU A 195 -14.33 -20.46 5.46
CA LEU A 195 -12.99 -20.98 5.77
C LEU A 195 -12.48 -20.32 7.06
N SER A 196 -11.90 -21.20 7.86
CA SER A 196 -11.52 -21.07 9.26
C SER A 196 -10.21 -20.30 9.43
N GLY A 197 -10.15 -19.42 10.43
CA GLY A 197 -8.90 -19.02 11.08
C GLY A 197 -8.32 -17.64 10.74
N GLN A 198 -8.62 -17.05 9.58
CA GLN A 198 -8.23 -15.66 9.29
C GLN A 198 -9.44 -14.75 9.49
N ALA A 199 -9.27 -13.68 10.28
CA ALA A 199 -10.30 -12.68 10.52
C ALA A 199 -10.93 -12.27 9.18
N LYS A 200 -12.27 -12.25 9.11
CA LYS A 200 -13.00 -11.87 7.89
C LYS A 200 -12.55 -10.47 7.49
N LEU A 201 -11.69 -10.38 6.48
CA LEU A 201 -11.21 -9.10 5.99
C LEU A 201 -12.40 -8.29 5.47
N PRO A 202 -12.42 -6.97 5.68
CA PRO A 202 -13.47 -6.11 5.15
C PRO A 202 -13.55 -6.20 3.61
N GLU A 203 -14.76 -6.06 3.04
CA GLU A 203 -15.01 -6.15 1.59
C GLU A 203 -14.16 -5.14 0.78
N GLU A 204 -13.73 -4.03 1.40
CA GLU A 204 -12.95 -3.00 0.72
C GLU A 204 -11.54 -3.45 0.31
N PHE A 205 -10.99 -4.47 0.97
CA PHE A 205 -9.67 -5.02 0.61
C PHE A 205 -9.70 -5.79 -0.72
N GLU A 206 -10.86 -6.33 -1.10
CA GLU A 206 -11.03 -7.09 -2.33
C GLU A 206 -10.90 -6.22 -3.59
N ILE A 207 -11.17 -4.91 -3.47
CA ILE A 207 -11.11 -3.96 -4.59
C ILE A 207 -9.70 -3.94 -5.20
N PHE A 208 -8.68 -4.14 -4.36
CA PHE A 208 -7.28 -4.14 -4.79
C PHE A 208 -6.77 -5.51 -5.24
N SER A 209 -7.47 -6.61 -4.93
CA SER A 209 -7.03 -7.98 -5.25
C SER A 209 -6.65 -8.20 -6.72
N PRO A 210 -7.43 -7.76 -7.75
CA PRO A 210 -7.05 -8.02 -9.14
C PRO A 210 -5.77 -7.29 -9.55
N VAL A 211 -5.61 -6.02 -9.14
CA VAL A 211 -4.40 -5.22 -9.42
C VAL A 211 -3.21 -5.83 -8.70
N LEU A 212 -3.37 -6.19 -7.44
CA LEU A 212 -2.32 -6.75 -6.61
C LEU A 212 -1.86 -8.14 -7.09
N LEU A 213 -2.75 -8.98 -7.61
CA LEU A 213 -2.35 -10.22 -8.31
C LEU A 213 -1.45 -9.91 -9.50
N SER A 214 -1.84 -8.95 -10.35
CA SER A 214 -1.01 -8.54 -11.49
C SER A 214 0.37 -8.05 -11.04
N THR A 215 0.41 -7.24 -9.97
CA THR A 215 1.66 -6.75 -9.38
C THR A 215 2.50 -7.89 -8.85
N ILE A 216 1.98 -8.79 -8.02
CA ILE A 216 2.73 -9.96 -7.51
C ILE A 216 3.31 -10.78 -8.68
N ARG A 217 2.53 -11.01 -9.75
CA ARG A 217 3.04 -11.71 -10.94
C ARG A 217 4.20 -10.96 -11.61
N MET A 218 4.11 -9.63 -11.69
CA MET A 218 5.19 -8.78 -12.20
C MET A 218 6.47 -8.89 -11.34
N TRP A 219 6.33 -8.99 -10.02
CA TRP A 219 7.42 -9.23 -9.08
C TRP A 219 8.02 -10.64 -9.23
N MET A 220 7.18 -11.67 -9.37
CA MET A 220 7.63 -13.03 -9.66
C MET A 220 8.44 -13.11 -10.97
N ALA A 221 7.97 -12.41 -12.01
CA ALA A 221 8.68 -12.30 -13.27
C ALA A 221 10.03 -11.59 -13.12
N ALA A 222 10.09 -10.47 -12.39
CA ALA A 222 11.34 -9.76 -12.11
C ALA A 222 12.32 -10.62 -11.30
N SER A 223 11.82 -11.42 -10.37
CA SER A 223 12.62 -12.38 -9.63
C SER A 223 13.13 -13.52 -10.51
N ALA A 224 12.31 -14.02 -11.44
CA ALA A 224 12.69 -15.07 -12.37
C ALA A 224 13.78 -14.60 -13.35
N GLU A 225 13.69 -13.37 -13.84
CA GLU A 225 14.70 -12.72 -14.69
C GLU A 225 16.08 -12.67 -14.02
N LYS A 226 16.12 -12.49 -12.69
CA LYS A 226 17.35 -12.45 -11.90
C LYS A 226 17.87 -13.83 -11.51
N ALA A 227 16.96 -14.77 -11.26
CA ALA A 227 17.30 -16.09 -10.73
C ALA A 227 17.73 -17.09 -11.81
N TYR A 228 17.28 -16.92 -13.06
CA TYR A 228 17.49 -17.89 -14.13
C TYR A 228 18.01 -17.19 -15.40
N GLU A 229 18.92 -17.86 -16.12
CA GLU A 229 19.36 -17.42 -17.45
C GLU A 229 18.35 -17.81 -18.53
N SER A 230 17.76 -19.00 -18.38
CA SER A 230 16.71 -19.51 -19.25
C SER A 230 15.77 -20.45 -18.49
N LEU A 231 14.53 -20.55 -18.97
CA LEU A 231 13.49 -21.39 -18.37
C LEU A 231 12.66 -22.06 -19.48
N SER A 232 12.25 -23.32 -19.31
CA SER A 232 11.30 -23.93 -20.25
C SER A 232 9.91 -23.31 -20.10
N ILE A 233 9.10 -23.33 -21.15
CA ILE A 233 7.72 -22.82 -21.10
C ILE A 233 6.90 -23.51 -19.99
N SER A 234 7.08 -24.83 -19.82
CA SER A 234 6.42 -25.60 -18.76
C SER A 234 6.82 -25.16 -17.35
N SER A 235 8.11 -24.95 -17.09
CA SER A 235 8.56 -24.46 -15.78
C SER A 235 8.16 -23.00 -15.54
N ALA A 236 8.18 -22.17 -16.60
CA ALA A 236 7.73 -20.79 -16.53
C ALA A 236 6.24 -20.67 -16.18
N LYS A 237 5.41 -21.57 -16.69
CA LYS A 237 3.99 -21.69 -16.32
C LYS A 237 3.82 -21.89 -14.81
N ASP A 238 4.56 -22.84 -14.24
CA ASP A 238 4.46 -23.19 -12.82
C ASP A 238 5.02 -22.10 -11.90
N VAL A 239 6.09 -21.43 -12.33
CA VAL A 239 6.71 -20.31 -11.60
C VAL A 239 5.80 -19.08 -11.63
N LEU A 240 5.26 -18.68 -12.79
CA LEU A 240 4.44 -17.48 -12.94
C LEU A 240 2.95 -17.70 -12.60
N LYS A 241 2.57 -18.94 -12.26
CA LYS A 241 1.20 -19.35 -11.95
C LYS A 241 0.22 -18.95 -13.06
N LEU A 242 0.61 -19.21 -14.30
CA LEU A 242 -0.21 -18.98 -15.50
C LEU A 242 -1.05 -20.22 -15.81
N ASP A 243 -2.22 -20.03 -16.41
CA ASP A 243 -3.18 -21.11 -16.63
C ASP A 243 -2.83 -21.92 -17.89
N SER A 244 -2.35 -21.24 -18.95
CA SER A 244 -1.96 -21.85 -20.22
C SER A 244 -0.51 -21.56 -20.62
N GLU A 245 0.07 -22.43 -21.45
CA GLU A 245 1.37 -22.18 -22.10
C GLU A 245 1.28 -21.04 -23.13
N GLY A 246 0.10 -20.81 -23.72
CA GLY A 246 -0.15 -19.66 -24.60
C GLY A 246 0.02 -18.33 -23.85
N ASP A 247 -0.53 -18.24 -22.63
CA ASP A 247 -0.40 -17.05 -21.78
C ASP A 247 1.06 -16.76 -21.42
N VAL A 248 1.88 -17.80 -21.28
CA VAL A 248 3.33 -17.67 -21.02
C VAL A 248 4.02 -17.01 -22.21
N VAL A 249 3.66 -17.38 -23.43
CA VAL A 249 4.23 -16.81 -24.66
C VAL A 249 3.81 -15.35 -24.82
N GLU A 250 2.53 -15.02 -24.61
CA GLU A 250 2.04 -13.64 -24.65
C GLU A 250 2.71 -12.77 -23.59
N PHE A 251 2.82 -13.29 -22.36
CA PHE A 251 3.48 -12.60 -21.26
C PHE A 251 4.98 -12.38 -21.53
N ALA A 252 5.66 -13.38 -22.08
CA ALA A 252 7.06 -13.28 -22.49
C ALA A 252 7.27 -12.21 -23.57
N GLN A 253 6.39 -12.16 -24.58
CA GLN A 253 6.45 -11.15 -25.64
C GLN A 253 6.20 -9.74 -25.10
N ALA A 254 5.19 -9.56 -24.25
CA ALA A 254 4.88 -8.26 -23.63
C ALA A 254 6.07 -7.70 -22.83
N ARG A 255 6.91 -8.58 -22.28
CA ARG A 255 8.07 -8.24 -21.47
C ARG A 255 9.39 -8.24 -22.24
N GLY A 256 9.36 -8.58 -23.54
CA GLY A 256 10.53 -8.59 -24.42
C GLY A 256 11.48 -9.77 -24.19
N TRP A 257 11.01 -10.88 -23.61
CA TRP A 257 11.82 -12.09 -23.46
C TRP A 257 12.00 -12.83 -24.79
N VAL A 258 13.16 -13.44 -24.98
CA VAL A 258 13.48 -14.14 -26.22
C VAL A 258 13.05 -15.60 -26.12
N LEU A 259 12.15 -16.02 -27.00
CA LEU A 259 11.72 -17.42 -27.08
C LEU A 259 12.53 -18.17 -28.13
N ARG A 260 13.23 -19.25 -27.74
CA ARG A 260 13.93 -20.16 -28.67
C ARG A 260 13.71 -21.60 -28.24
N ASP A 261 13.34 -22.46 -29.19
CA ASP A 261 13.24 -23.91 -29.00
C ASP A 261 12.42 -24.36 -27.77
N GLY A 262 11.30 -23.67 -27.49
CA GLY A 262 10.46 -23.98 -26.33
C GLY A 262 11.02 -23.53 -24.97
N ARG A 263 12.04 -22.66 -24.99
CA ARG A 263 12.64 -22.02 -23.82
C ARG A 263 12.59 -20.50 -23.93
N ILE A 264 12.39 -19.88 -22.78
CA ILE A 264 12.47 -18.44 -22.56
C ILE A 264 13.90 -18.13 -22.12
N TYR A 265 14.52 -17.19 -22.81
CA TYR A 265 15.80 -16.61 -22.44
C TYR A 265 15.54 -15.21 -21.90
N PHE A 266 15.93 -14.98 -20.65
CA PHE A 266 15.79 -13.69 -20.02
C PHE A 266 16.92 -12.78 -20.52
N PRO A 267 16.64 -11.51 -20.84
CA PRO A 267 17.69 -10.54 -21.14
C PRO A 267 18.50 -10.36 -19.85
N GLN A 268 19.65 -11.04 -19.77
CA GLN A 268 20.58 -10.79 -18.68
C GLN A 268 20.94 -9.30 -18.74
N SER A 269 20.76 -8.62 -17.60
CA SER A 269 21.37 -7.31 -17.43
C SER A 269 22.88 -7.52 -17.54
N GLU A 270 23.48 -7.15 -18.68
CA GLU A 270 24.93 -7.21 -18.93
C GLU A 270 25.74 -6.55 -17.80
N VAL A 271 25.09 -5.73 -16.97
CA VAL A 271 25.62 -5.01 -15.82
C VAL A 271 26.09 -5.94 -14.69
N GLU A 272 25.45 -7.08 -14.43
CA GLU A 272 25.85 -7.95 -13.29
C GLU A 272 26.93 -8.98 -13.67
N HIS A 273 26.94 -9.48 -14.90
CA HIS A 273 28.02 -10.37 -15.38
C HIS A 273 29.28 -9.59 -15.80
N ALA A 274 29.18 -8.30 -16.14
CA ALA A 274 30.36 -7.44 -16.25
C ALA A 274 31.03 -7.18 -14.89
N GLN A 275 30.27 -7.20 -13.79
CA GLN A 275 30.82 -7.10 -12.43
C GLN A 275 31.44 -8.39 -11.89
N GLY A 276 31.12 -9.54 -12.48
CA GLY A 276 31.84 -10.81 -12.24
C GLY A 276 32.99 -11.07 -13.20
N SER A 277 33.10 -10.30 -14.30
CA SER A 277 34.21 -10.39 -15.24
C SER A 277 35.40 -9.59 -14.73
N GLU A 278 36.61 -10.07 -15.02
CA GLU A 278 37.93 -9.56 -14.64
C GLU A 278 38.13 -8.03 -14.77
N THR A 279 37.24 -7.34 -15.50
CA THR A 279 37.22 -5.89 -15.71
C THR A 279 36.78 -5.08 -14.48
N SER A 280 35.84 -5.56 -13.66
CA SER A 280 35.39 -4.86 -12.45
C SER A 280 36.42 -4.92 -11.32
N VAL A 281 37.06 -6.09 -11.17
CA VAL A 281 38.18 -6.32 -10.25
C VAL A 281 39.39 -5.49 -10.67
N SER A 282 39.64 -5.36 -11.97
CA SER A 282 40.68 -4.47 -12.52
C SER A 282 40.39 -2.99 -12.22
N HIS A 283 39.14 -2.55 -12.34
CA HIS A 283 38.76 -1.17 -12.04
C HIS A 283 38.84 -0.86 -10.54
N ALA A 284 38.38 -1.77 -9.68
CA ALA A 284 38.49 -1.64 -8.23
C ALA A 284 39.96 -1.66 -7.78
N SER A 285 40.79 -2.52 -8.38
CA SER A 285 42.22 -2.60 -8.08
C SER A 285 42.97 -1.34 -8.51
N ARG A 286 42.64 -0.77 -9.67
CA ARG A 286 43.18 0.53 -10.11
C ARG A 286 42.81 1.66 -9.14
N ALA A 287 41.56 1.73 -8.71
CA ALA A 287 41.12 2.75 -7.76
C ALA A 287 41.83 2.63 -6.40
N ILE A 288 42.07 1.41 -5.91
CA ILE A 288 42.81 1.17 -4.66
C ILE A 288 44.28 1.61 -4.81
N ILE A 289 44.92 1.29 -5.95
CA ILE A 289 46.31 1.68 -6.23
C ILE A 289 46.42 3.21 -6.33
N GLU A 290 45.50 3.86 -7.04
CA GLU A 290 45.48 5.32 -7.19
C GLU A 290 45.27 6.03 -5.86
N ASN A 291 44.33 5.55 -5.03
CA ASN A 291 44.14 6.05 -3.67
C ASN A 291 45.39 5.82 -2.82
N GLY A 292 46.03 4.65 -2.89
CA GLY A 292 47.27 4.33 -2.18
C GLY A 292 48.43 5.26 -2.56
N ILE A 293 48.58 5.57 -3.86
CA ILE A 293 49.57 6.53 -4.36
C ILE A 293 49.22 7.95 -3.87
N GLY A 294 47.96 8.35 -3.92
CA GLY A 294 47.50 9.67 -3.45
C GLY A 294 47.77 9.88 -1.96
N TYR A 295 47.47 8.88 -1.12
CA TYR A 295 47.78 8.93 0.31
C TYR A 295 49.29 8.98 0.57
N ALA A 296 50.10 8.20 -0.15
CA ALA A 296 51.55 8.23 -0.03
C ALA A 296 52.14 9.59 -0.46
N GLN A 297 51.59 10.20 -1.50
CA GLN A 297 52.02 11.53 -1.98
C GLN A 297 51.65 12.65 -0.99
N GLN A 298 50.47 12.56 -0.35
CA GLN A 298 50.06 13.48 0.71
C GLN A 298 50.94 13.34 1.96
N LEU A 299 51.37 12.12 2.31
CA LEU A 299 52.28 11.86 3.44
C LEU A 299 53.74 12.26 3.15
N GLY A 300 54.20 12.13 1.90
CA GLY A 300 55.55 12.47 1.48
C GLY A 300 55.77 13.97 1.24
N THR A 301 54.69 14.75 1.10
CA THR A 301 54.75 16.20 1.02
C THR A 301 54.77 16.76 2.43
N ILE A 302 55.96 17.06 2.96
CA ILE A 302 56.09 17.79 4.22
C ILE A 302 55.50 19.18 4.00
N VAL A 303 54.47 19.54 4.78
CA VAL A 303 54.04 20.94 4.98
C VAL A 303 54.99 21.61 5.95
#